data_AF-A0A2G6F1H1-F1
#
_entry.id   AF-A0A2G6F1H1-F1
#
_cell.length_a   1.000
_cell.length_b   1.000
_cell.length_c   1.000
_cell.angle_alpha   90.00
_cell.angle_beta   90.00
_cell.angle_gamma   90.00
#
_symmetry.space_group_name_H-M   'P 1'
#
loop_
_entity.id
_entity.type
_entity.pdbx_description
1 polymer ?
#
loop_
_entity_poly.entity_id
_entity_poly.type
_entity_poly.pdbx_seq_one_letter_code
_entity_poly.pdbx_strand_id
1 'polypeptide(L)'
;MAGFVVTPENTLNIQHRRVLNAYFAERKKDVIEYETTQDTYTVKKGDYLGKIAQKKNTTVAKIKQDNNLTSDNIKIGDTLTISSEKEKGRQVNFKKRDEAHLGDEVYVIVETLNLQDQTIWLNVKQGQTEQPDIEFESKGLMLQHDKGENTRAEAVVGAFAEDEQITNKDDFKDWAIFKFILGGKDTKREQEVLEKLTDKKAYVCLLVDAHSPNNIEVGYNGKNEDENGELDQSSTPNQWLDLEGGWFELKKGCDCGKSLKLKFKCVKYTGNTETHYGPAYFGSVTTQTFDGWDNLIEKKLVTETEKEIIIAVTKNEGKLDAIQSYDSEILSAGAIQKTINIKGKGELPKQVDDFKNKYPEKFNEYFSDCGWKLENGNKMFYISPNTNEKLEGNELKKKIREGFESSTYKQKLECKLLEPIVKAFKDIDFQSLQIIDAKNRLNKVLNFKPKDHNYKISSYFKSKLGRATVLDHHINRPSYVKTDLGKALDNFFSEKDKEIDEFNKKEKDKTKHKSKISRNPNEWGDKHTDYETEILDDYGKNRRMSKSNGVSVAPGRYNHLKTEL
;
A
#
# COMPACT_ATOMS: atom_id res chain seq x y z
N MET A 1 7.10 -50.71 -49.63
CA MET A 1 6.81 -49.53 -50.47
C MET A 1 7.14 -48.30 -49.64
N ALA A 2 8.12 -47.51 -50.05
CA ALA A 2 8.45 -46.24 -49.39
C ALA A 2 7.43 -45.19 -49.86
N GLY A 3 6.71 -44.58 -48.93
CA GLY A 3 5.79 -43.49 -49.22
C GLY A 3 6.57 -42.23 -49.59
N PHE A 4 6.39 -41.73 -50.80
CA PHE A 4 6.85 -40.39 -51.19
C PHE A 4 5.95 -39.36 -50.52
N VAL A 5 6.51 -38.56 -49.61
CA VAL A 5 5.87 -37.32 -49.14
C VAL A 5 6.32 -36.22 -50.07
N VAL A 6 5.41 -35.73 -50.91
CA VAL A 6 5.62 -34.53 -51.71
C VAL A 6 5.07 -33.35 -50.91
N THR A 7 5.95 -32.52 -50.36
CA THR A 7 5.56 -31.19 -49.85
C THR A 7 5.59 -30.22 -51.03
N PRO A 8 4.46 -29.59 -51.41
CA PRO A 8 4.48 -28.60 -52.47
C PRO A 8 5.37 -27.41 -52.05
N GLU A 9 6.39 -27.10 -52.85
CA GLU A 9 7.09 -25.82 -52.74
C GLU A 9 6.16 -24.70 -53.23
N ASN A 10 6.06 -23.60 -52.47
CA ASN A 10 5.27 -22.40 -52.80
C ASN A 10 5.87 -21.65 -54.00
N THR A 11 5.84 -22.29 -55.17
CA THR A 11 6.36 -21.80 -56.45
C THR A 11 5.57 -20.62 -57.02
N LEU A 12 4.38 -20.35 -56.46
CA LEU A 12 3.48 -19.28 -56.87
C LEU A 12 3.65 -17.97 -56.08
N ASN A 13 4.60 -17.92 -55.13
CA ASN A 13 4.84 -16.75 -54.27
C ASN A 13 3.57 -16.27 -53.54
N ILE A 14 2.69 -17.22 -53.18
CA ILE A 14 1.43 -16.90 -52.51
C ILE A 14 1.76 -16.46 -51.09
N GLN A 15 1.50 -15.19 -50.79
CA GLN A 15 1.64 -14.64 -49.45
C GLN A 15 0.43 -15.04 -48.61
N HIS A 16 0.63 -15.96 -47.67
CA HIS A 16 -0.40 -16.32 -46.71
C HIS A 16 -0.56 -15.20 -45.68
N ARG A 17 -1.78 -14.67 -45.58
CA ARG A 17 -2.17 -13.68 -44.58
C ARG A 17 -2.62 -14.39 -43.32
N ARG A 18 -2.03 -14.06 -42.16
CA ARG A 18 -2.28 -14.78 -40.91
C ARG A 18 -2.24 -13.86 -39.70
N VAL A 19 -3.09 -14.14 -38.72
CA VAL A 19 -2.85 -13.73 -37.34
C VAL A 19 -1.98 -14.81 -36.69
N LEU A 20 -0.82 -14.41 -36.18
CA LEU A 20 0.18 -15.31 -35.59
C LEU A 20 -0.03 -15.51 -34.10
N ASN A 21 -0.44 -14.45 -33.40
CA ASN A 21 -0.57 -14.44 -31.94
C ASN A 21 -1.51 -13.32 -31.50
N ALA A 22 -2.21 -13.51 -30.39
CA ALA A 22 -2.93 -12.44 -29.70
C ALA A 22 -2.86 -12.61 -28.19
N TYR A 23 -2.51 -11.53 -27.48
CA TYR A 23 -2.38 -11.55 -26.03
C TYR A 23 -2.63 -10.19 -25.39
N PHE A 24 -3.10 -10.20 -24.14
CA PHE A 24 -3.15 -9.00 -23.31
C PHE A 24 -1.76 -8.59 -22.86
N ALA A 25 -1.52 -7.28 -22.78
CA ALA A 25 -0.26 -6.69 -22.40
C ALA A 25 -0.43 -5.39 -21.61
N GLU A 26 0.62 -5.01 -20.90
CA GLU A 26 0.79 -3.65 -20.37
C GLU A 26 1.81 -2.89 -21.23
N ARG A 27 1.58 -1.59 -21.45
CA ARG A 27 2.59 -0.69 -21.99
C ARG A 27 3.58 -0.33 -20.89
N LYS A 28 4.87 -0.58 -21.13
CA LYS A 28 5.95 -0.13 -20.24
C LYS A 28 6.14 1.36 -20.39
N LYS A 29 6.65 1.99 -19.33
CA LYS A 29 7.07 3.40 -19.40
C LYS A 29 8.06 3.54 -20.55
N ASP A 30 7.76 4.45 -21.46
CA ASP A 30 8.59 4.74 -22.62
C ASP A 30 10.02 5.07 -22.16
N VAL A 31 11.01 4.50 -22.84
CA VAL A 31 12.43 4.80 -22.61
C VAL A 31 12.82 5.89 -23.58
N ILE A 32 13.10 7.09 -23.08
CA ILE A 32 13.55 8.20 -23.91
C ILE A 32 14.97 7.91 -24.40
N GLU A 33 15.15 7.87 -25.71
CA GLU A 33 16.46 7.75 -26.34
C GLU A 33 17.03 9.13 -26.61
N TYR A 34 18.30 9.32 -26.26
CA TYR A 34 19.06 10.50 -26.57
C TYR A 34 20.13 10.16 -27.59
N GLU A 35 20.23 10.97 -28.64
CA GLU A 35 21.38 10.97 -29.54
C GLU A 35 22.42 11.94 -29.00
N THR A 36 23.63 11.44 -28.75
CA THR A 36 24.76 12.29 -28.39
C THR A 36 25.42 12.80 -29.65
N THR A 37 25.33 14.10 -29.89
CA THR A 37 26.09 14.76 -30.96
C THR A 37 27.32 15.43 -30.37
N GLN A 38 28.46 15.30 -31.03
CA GLN A 38 29.71 15.92 -30.62
C GLN A 38 30.11 16.99 -31.63
N ASP A 39 30.31 18.21 -31.15
CA ASP A 39 30.78 19.36 -31.94
C ASP A 39 32.05 19.92 -31.32
N THR A 40 32.88 20.58 -32.11
CA THR A 40 34.07 21.30 -31.63
C THR A 40 33.81 22.79 -31.62
N TYR A 41 34.01 23.44 -30.47
CA TYR A 41 33.84 24.88 -30.31
C TYR A 41 35.16 25.55 -29.95
N THR A 42 35.64 26.44 -30.83
CA THR A 42 36.79 27.29 -30.53
C THR A 42 36.34 28.49 -29.70
N VAL A 43 36.92 28.63 -28.50
CA VAL A 43 36.61 29.68 -27.53
C VAL A 43 36.95 31.07 -28.09
N LYS A 44 35.97 31.99 -28.04
CA LYS A 44 36.10 33.35 -28.56
C LYS A 44 36.23 34.37 -27.42
N LYS A 45 36.66 35.59 -27.76
CA LYS A 45 36.77 36.70 -26.80
C LYS A 45 35.43 36.95 -26.10
N GLY A 46 35.41 36.87 -24.77
CA GLY A 46 34.22 37.07 -23.94
C GLY A 46 33.34 35.82 -23.76
N ASP A 47 33.84 34.64 -24.09
CA ASP A 47 33.21 33.37 -23.74
C ASP A 47 33.64 32.88 -22.34
N TYR A 48 32.71 32.21 -21.66
CA TYR A 48 32.93 31.43 -20.45
C TYR A 48 32.03 30.20 -20.50
N LEU A 49 32.35 29.15 -19.76
CA LEU A 49 31.68 27.84 -19.91
C LEU A 49 30.16 27.91 -19.80
N GLY A 50 29.60 28.72 -18.89
CA GLY A 50 28.15 28.89 -18.76
C GLY A 50 27.47 29.45 -20.01
N LYS A 51 28.09 30.46 -20.65
CA LYS A 51 27.59 31.05 -21.89
C LYS A 51 27.68 30.07 -23.07
N ILE A 52 28.76 29.28 -23.13
CA ILE A 52 28.92 28.23 -24.15
C ILE A 52 27.89 27.13 -23.92
N ALA A 53 27.72 26.66 -22.69
CA ALA A 53 26.76 25.63 -22.30
C ALA A 53 25.32 26.01 -22.67
N GLN A 54 24.89 27.23 -22.34
CA GLN A 54 23.57 27.74 -22.70
C GLN A 54 23.38 27.80 -24.21
N LYS A 55 24.38 28.32 -24.95
CA LYS A 55 24.32 28.43 -26.41
C LYS A 55 24.29 27.08 -27.11
N LYS A 56 24.92 26.06 -26.51
CA LYS A 56 25.05 24.71 -27.06
C LYS A 56 24.08 23.69 -26.44
N ASN A 57 23.10 24.17 -25.67
CA ASN A 57 22.09 23.34 -24.99
C ASN A 57 22.71 22.15 -24.23
N THR A 58 23.76 22.41 -23.45
CA THR A 58 24.45 21.43 -22.60
C THR A 58 24.70 22.05 -21.22
N THR A 59 25.44 21.36 -20.34
CA THR A 59 25.78 21.89 -19.01
C THR A 59 27.28 22.17 -18.88
N VAL A 60 27.63 23.09 -17.99
CA VAL A 60 29.04 23.36 -17.66
C VAL A 60 29.75 22.10 -17.20
N ALA A 61 29.10 21.29 -16.36
CA ALA A 61 29.63 20.02 -15.89
C ALA A 61 29.95 19.08 -17.05
N LYS A 62 29.07 18.97 -18.06
CA LYS A 62 29.28 18.11 -19.23
C LYS A 62 30.43 18.61 -20.10
N ILE A 63 30.50 19.92 -20.40
CA ILE A 63 31.63 20.49 -21.14
C ILE A 63 32.95 20.21 -20.43
N LYS A 64 32.99 20.35 -19.10
CA LYS A 64 34.19 20.06 -18.32
C LYS A 64 34.58 18.58 -18.40
N GLN A 65 33.60 17.69 -18.30
CA GLN A 65 33.80 16.26 -18.43
C GLN A 65 34.35 15.89 -19.81
N ASP A 66 33.73 16.38 -20.88
CA ASP A 66 34.11 16.09 -22.28
C ASP A 66 35.54 16.53 -22.61
N ASN A 67 36.05 17.53 -21.88
CA ASN A 67 37.37 18.14 -22.11
C ASN A 67 38.37 17.88 -20.97
N ASN A 68 38.03 17.03 -19.99
CA ASN A 68 38.84 16.77 -18.79
C ASN A 68 39.26 18.04 -18.02
N LEU A 69 38.39 19.06 -17.98
CA LEU A 69 38.65 20.32 -17.28
C LEU A 69 38.32 20.19 -15.79
N THR A 70 39.28 20.50 -14.93
CA THR A 70 39.08 20.54 -13.47
C THR A 70 38.58 21.89 -12.97
N SER A 71 38.68 22.95 -13.78
CA SER A 71 38.26 24.31 -13.45
C SER A 71 37.43 24.94 -14.57
N ASP A 72 36.88 26.13 -14.33
CA ASP A 72 36.07 26.85 -15.32
C ASP A 72 36.91 27.77 -16.22
N ASN A 73 38.24 27.72 -16.07
CA ASN A 73 39.18 28.53 -16.82
C ASN A 73 39.38 27.98 -18.23
N ILE A 74 39.02 28.80 -19.23
CA ILE A 74 39.23 28.53 -20.65
C ILE A 74 39.92 29.74 -21.30
N LYS A 75 40.77 29.52 -22.30
CA LYS A 75 41.51 30.57 -23.02
C LYS A 75 40.94 30.76 -24.41
N ILE A 76 41.05 31.99 -24.92
CA ILE A 76 40.69 32.29 -26.31
C ILE A 76 41.56 31.43 -27.24
N GLY A 77 40.92 30.75 -28.19
CA GLY A 77 41.58 29.81 -29.10
C GLY A 77 41.55 28.35 -28.64
N ASP A 78 41.18 28.05 -27.39
CA ASP A 78 40.99 26.67 -26.94
C ASP A 78 39.88 26.01 -27.77
N THR A 79 40.10 24.76 -28.16
CA THR A 79 39.09 23.96 -28.87
C THR A 79 38.45 23.02 -27.86
N LEU A 80 37.16 23.24 -27.58
CA LEU A 80 36.38 22.43 -26.67
C LEU A 80 35.55 21.43 -27.45
N THR A 81 35.59 20.17 -27.04
CA THR A 81 34.62 19.15 -27.38
C THR A 81 33.32 19.44 -26.63
N ILE A 82 32.23 19.60 -27.35
CA ILE A 82 30.91 19.86 -26.76
C ILE A 82 30.01 18.71 -27.17
N SER A 83 29.68 17.84 -26.21
CA SER A 83 28.58 16.91 -26.40
C SER A 83 27.26 17.55 -25.97
N SER A 84 26.24 17.35 -26.80
CA SER A 84 24.86 17.68 -26.49
C SER A 84 23.99 16.45 -26.70
N GLU A 85 23.09 16.21 -25.76
CA GLU A 85 22.09 15.17 -25.88
C GLU A 85 20.85 15.79 -26.52
N LYS A 86 20.53 15.34 -27.72
CA LYS A 86 19.27 15.66 -28.38
C LYS A 86 18.33 14.47 -28.21
N GLU A 87 17.10 14.73 -27.77
CA GLU A 87 16.08 13.69 -27.76
C GLU A 87 15.88 13.16 -29.18
N LYS A 88 16.15 11.88 -29.36
CA LYS A 88 16.04 11.17 -30.63
C LYS A 88 14.63 10.64 -30.84
N GLY A 89 13.98 10.28 -29.74
CA GLY A 89 12.65 9.68 -29.71
C GLY A 89 12.49 8.79 -28.48
N ARG A 90 11.56 7.85 -28.54
CA ARG A 90 11.21 6.95 -27.44
C ARG A 90 11.13 5.50 -27.90
N GLN A 91 11.64 4.57 -27.09
CA GLN A 91 11.30 3.16 -27.25
C GLN A 91 9.97 2.87 -26.59
N VAL A 92 9.10 2.20 -27.32
CA VAL A 92 7.82 1.69 -26.83
C VAL A 92 7.97 0.18 -26.63
N ASN A 93 7.54 -0.31 -25.46
CA ASN A 93 7.64 -1.73 -25.14
C ASN A 93 6.35 -2.22 -24.50
N PHE A 94 5.94 -3.44 -24.84
CA PHE A 94 4.79 -4.12 -24.26
C PHE A 94 5.24 -5.37 -23.53
N LYS A 95 4.62 -5.65 -22.38
CA LYS A 95 4.85 -6.89 -21.63
C LYS A 95 3.55 -7.67 -21.53
N LYS A 96 3.56 -8.94 -21.95
CA LYS A 96 2.42 -9.86 -21.81
C LYS A 96 1.92 -9.90 -20.36
N ARG A 97 0.60 -9.98 -20.20
CA ARG A 97 -0.14 -10.09 -18.95
C ARG A 97 -1.20 -11.18 -19.10
N ASP A 98 -1.37 -11.97 -18.04
CA ASP A 98 -2.38 -13.02 -17.96
C ASP A 98 -3.50 -12.66 -16.96
N GLU A 99 -3.41 -11.50 -16.31
CA GLU A 99 -4.42 -10.99 -15.38
C GLU A 99 -4.44 -9.45 -15.36
N ALA A 100 -5.61 -8.87 -15.06
CA ALA A 100 -5.77 -7.45 -14.74
C ALA A 100 -7.08 -7.19 -13.96
N HIS A 101 -7.24 -5.98 -13.46
CA HIS A 101 -8.40 -5.56 -12.72
C HIS A 101 -9.40 -4.80 -13.60
N LEU A 102 -10.68 -4.89 -13.24
CA LEU A 102 -11.71 -4.04 -13.80
C LEU A 102 -11.38 -2.56 -13.54
N GLY A 103 -11.36 -1.78 -14.62
CA GLY A 103 -10.94 -0.38 -14.68
C GLY A 103 -9.49 -0.17 -15.09
N ASP A 104 -8.67 -1.22 -15.18
CA ASP A 104 -7.28 -1.10 -15.64
C ASP A 104 -7.24 -0.74 -17.13
N GLU A 105 -6.25 0.07 -17.50
CA GLU A 105 -5.85 0.24 -18.90
C GLU A 105 -4.99 -0.96 -19.31
N VAL A 106 -5.42 -1.68 -20.34
CA VAL A 106 -4.68 -2.80 -20.93
C VAL A 106 -4.54 -2.61 -22.42
N TYR A 107 -3.53 -3.26 -22.98
CA TYR A 107 -3.32 -3.35 -24.41
C TYR A 107 -3.58 -4.77 -24.86
N VAL A 108 -4.04 -4.96 -26.09
CA VAL A 108 -4.03 -6.25 -26.75
C VAL A 108 -3.12 -6.14 -27.96
N ILE A 109 -2.13 -7.01 -28.01
CA ILE A 109 -1.17 -7.09 -29.11
C ILE A 109 -1.60 -8.24 -30.00
N VAL A 110 -1.84 -7.93 -31.27
CA VAL A 110 -2.12 -8.92 -32.31
C VAL A 110 -0.97 -8.90 -33.29
N GLU A 111 -0.16 -9.95 -33.27
CA GLU A 111 0.96 -10.15 -34.19
C GLU A 111 0.43 -10.81 -35.46
N THR A 112 0.83 -10.30 -36.63
CA THR A 112 0.29 -10.74 -37.92
C THR A 112 1.42 -11.08 -38.90
N LEU A 113 1.04 -11.61 -40.06
CA LEU A 113 1.91 -11.85 -41.20
C LEU A 113 1.17 -11.44 -42.48
N ASN A 114 1.82 -10.64 -43.32
CA ASN A 114 1.30 -10.17 -44.62
C ASN A 114 -0.05 -9.42 -44.51
N LEU A 115 -0.31 -8.74 -43.39
CA LEU A 115 -1.54 -7.98 -43.13
C LEU A 115 -1.30 -6.47 -42.94
N GLN A 116 -0.14 -5.94 -43.33
CA GLN A 116 0.17 -4.51 -43.26
C GLN A 116 -0.95 -3.64 -43.89
N ASP A 117 -1.26 -2.53 -43.22
CA ASP A 117 -2.31 -1.56 -43.58
C ASP A 117 -3.75 -2.12 -43.57
N GLN A 118 -3.95 -3.38 -43.15
CA GLN A 118 -5.28 -3.96 -42.98
C GLN A 118 -5.85 -3.63 -41.60
N THR A 119 -7.18 -3.54 -41.52
CA THR A 119 -7.90 -3.41 -40.26
C THR A 119 -8.12 -4.78 -39.62
N ILE A 120 -7.82 -4.90 -38.33
CA ILE A 120 -8.15 -6.04 -37.48
C ILE A 120 -9.24 -5.61 -36.50
N TRP A 121 -10.22 -6.48 -36.29
CA TRP A 121 -11.24 -6.33 -35.27
C TRP A 121 -10.99 -7.26 -34.09
N LEU A 122 -11.34 -6.77 -32.91
CA LEU A 122 -11.13 -7.49 -31.67
C LEU A 122 -12.34 -7.37 -30.75
N ASN A 123 -12.73 -8.49 -30.18
CA ASN A 123 -13.71 -8.57 -29.10
C ASN A 123 -13.12 -9.39 -27.93
N VAL A 124 -13.59 -9.15 -26.71
CA VAL A 124 -13.21 -9.88 -25.51
C VAL A 124 -14.45 -10.56 -24.96
N LYS A 125 -14.38 -11.86 -24.72
CA LYS A 125 -15.52 -12.69 -24.30
C LYS A 125 -15.29 -13.34 -22.96
N GLN A 126 -16.37 -13.63 -22.27
CA GLN A 126 -16.35 -14.42 -21.04
C GLN A 126 -15.95 -15.87 -21.40
N GLY A 127 -14.95 -16.40 -20.70
CA GLY A 127 -14.52 -17.80 -20.80
C GLY A 127 -15.41 -18.77 -20.01
N GLN A 128 -15.12 -20.07 -20.11
CA GLN A 128 -15.87 -21.11 -19.41
C GLN A 128 -15.68 -21.01 -17.89
N THR A 129 -16.63 -20.40 -17.18
CA THR A 129 -16.74 -20.42 -15.71
C THR A 129 -18.10 -20.94 -15.26
N GLU A 130 -18.19 -21.37 -14.00
CA GLU A 130 -19.47 -21.58 -13.31
C GLU A 130 -20.24 -20.25 -13.32
N GLN A 131 -21.18 -20.13 -14.25
CA GLN A 131 -21.59 -18.88 -14.91
C GLN A 131 -21.82 -17.63 -14.03
N PRO A 132 -20.99 -16.60 -14.19
CA PRO A 132 -21.40 -15.20 -14.12
C PRO A 132 -21.82 -14.69 -15.51
N ASP A 133 -23.06 -14.24 -15.67
CA ASP A 133 -23.55 -13.51 -16.86
C ASP A 133 -22.88 -12.12 -16.96
N ILE A 134 -21.58 -12.06 -17.27
CA ILE A 134 -20.88 -10.83 -17.67
C ILE A 134 -21.04 -10.58 -19.18
N GLU A 135 -21.49 -11.59 -19.94
CA GLU A 135 -21.97 -11.38 -21.32
C GLU A 135 -23.34 -10.71 -21.30
N PHE A 136 -23.42 -9.52 -21.88
CA PHE A 136 -24.69 -8.84 -22.10
C PHE A 136 -25.06 -8.98 -23.57
N GLU A 137 -25.98 -9.91 -23.85
CA GLU A 137 -26.68 -10.11 -25.12
C GLU A 137 -25.76 -10.06 -26.36
N SER A 138 -25.13 -11.19 -26.70
CA SER A 138 -24.48 -11.46 -28.00
C SER A 138 -23.29 -10.58 -28.42
N LYS A 139 -22.81 -9.66 -27.56
CA LYS A 139 -21.81 -8.65 -27.96
C LYS A 139 -20.44 -8.69 -27.24
N GLY A 140 -20.20 -9.66 -26.35
CA GLY A 140 -18.96 -9.74 -25.56
C GLY A 140 -18.94 -8.81 -24.34
N LEU A 141 -17.84 -8.82 -23.58
CA LEU A 141 -17.66 -7.97 -22.40
C LEU A 141 -17.63 -6.49 -22.84
N MET A 142 -18.39 -5.61 -22.16
CA MET A 142 -18.38 -4.18 -22.50
C MET A 142 -17.03 -3.57 -22.17
N LEU A 143 -16.14 -3.48 -23.15
CA LEU A 143 -14.85 -2.81 -23.02
C LEU A 143 -14.93 -1.43 -23.65
N GLN A 144 -14.47 -0.41 -22.92
CA GLN A 144 -14.30 0.90 -23.51
C GLN A 144 -12.98 0.94 -24.29
N HIS A 145 -13.07 0.85 -25.61
CA HIS A 145 -11.99 1.20 -26.53
C HIS A 145 -11.85 2.73 -26.62
N ASP A 146 -10.67 3.22 -26.97
CA ASP A 146 -10.35 4.66 -27.00
C ASP A 146 -11.25 5.49 -27.94
N LYS A 147 -11.88 4.86 -28.93
CA LYS A 147 -12.90 5.46 -29.82
C LYS A 147 -14.33 5.48 -29.25
N GLY A 148 -14.58 4.88 -28.09
CA GLY A 148 -15.86 5.01 -27.35
C GLY A 148 -16.99 4.07 -27.74
N GLU A 149 -16.74 3.05 -28.57
CA GLU A 149 -17.70 1.98 -28.90
C GLU A 149 -17.52 0.78 -27.95
N ASN A 150 -18.64 0.14 -27.54
CA ASN A 150 -18.67 -0.72 -26.36
C ASN A 150 -18.50 -2.23 -26.64
N THR A 151 -18.25 -2.67 -27.87
CA THR A 151 -18.40 -4.10 -28.23
C THR A 151 -17.46 -4.63 -29.32
N ARG A 152 -16.69 -3.75 -29.98
CA ARG A 152 -15.74 -4.12 -31.04
C ARG A 152 -14.67 -3.04 -31.13
N ALA A 153 -13.41 -3.42 -30.96
CA ALA A 153 -12.29 -2.53 -31.20
C ALA A 153 -11.71 -2.77 -32.59
N GLU A 154 -11.12 -1.74 -33.17
CA GLU A 154 -10.45 -1.82 -34.47
C GLU A 154 -9.06 -1.20 -34.39
N ALA A 155 -8.10 -1.83 -35.04
CA ALA A 155 -6.74 -1.29 -35.18
C ALA A 155 -6.22 -1.60 -36.58
N VAL A 156 -5.42 -0.69 -37.13
CA VAL A 156 -4.73 -0.90 -38.41
C VAL A 156 -3.36 -1.52 -38.12
N VAL A 157 -3.04 -2.62 -38.81
CA VAL A 157 -1.73 -3.28 -38.71
C VAL A 157 -0.65 -2.31 -39.19
N GLY A 158 0.39 -2.11 -38.37
CA GLY A 158 1.49 -1.22 -38.70
C GLY A 158 1.28 0.23 -38.27
N ALA A 159 0.14 0.61 -37.68
CA ALA A 159 -0.13 2.01 -37.33
C ALA A 159 0.92 2.63 -36.38
N PHE A 160 1.48 1.85 -35.45
CA PHE A 160 2.57 2.32 -34.57
C PHE A 160 3.90 2.50 -35.31
N ALA A 161 4.11 1.81 -36.44
CA ALA A 161 5.31 1.94 -37.25
C ALA A 161 5.40 3.31 -37.97
N GLU A 162 4.27 4.02 -38.07
CA GLU A 162 4.16 5.35 -38.68
C GLU A 162 4.53 6.51 -37.72
N ASP A 163 4.61 6.27 -36.40
CA ASP A 163 5.02 7.31 -35.43
C ASP A 163 6.55 7.51 -35.49
N GLU A 164 6.99 8.61 -36.10
CA GLU A 164 8.41 8.98 -36.21
C GLU A 164 9.10 9.20 -34.87
N GLN A 165 8.36 9.43 -33.78
CA GLN A 165 8.94 9.55 -32.44
C GLN A 165 9.29 8.19 -31.84
N ILE A 166 8.77 7.07 -32.37
CA ILE A 166 9.08 5.73 -31.89
C ILE A 166 10.36 5.24 -32.55
N THR A 167 11.39 4.97 -31.75
CA THR A 167 12.70 4.57 -32.28
C THR A 167 12.76 3.10 -32.69
N ASN A 168 11.97 2.25 -32.05
CA ASN A 168 11.82 0.82 -32.37
C ASN A 168 10.57 0.55 -33.22
N LYS A 169 10.19 1.50 -34.08
CA LYS A 169 8.95 1.46 -34.85
C LYS A 169 8.84 0.25 -35.79
N ASP A 170 9.98 -0.28 -36.23
CA ASP A 170 10.05 -1.45 -37.10
C ASP A 170 9.50 -2.72 -36.43
N ASP A 171 9.53 -2.81 -35.09
CA ASP A 171 8.97 -3.93 -34.33
C ASP A 171 7.44 -4.04 -34.54
N PHE A 172 6.78 -2.94 -34.90
CA PHE A 172 5.32 -2.84 -34.95
C PHE A 172 4.73 -2.94 -36.35
N LYS A 173 5.55 -3.17 -37.39
CA LYS A 173 5.11 -3.20 -38.80
C LYS A 173 3.97 -4.18 -39.05
N ASP A 174 4.06 -5.36 -38.44
CA ASP A 174 3.08 -6.44 -38.59
C ASP A 174 2.17 -6.56 -37.36
N TRP A 175 2.06 -5.52 -36.52
CA TRP A 175 1.27 -5.58 -35.29
C TRP A 175 0.03 -4.69 -35.39
N ALA A 176 -1.10 -5.22 -34.96
CA ALA A 176 -2.28 -4.43 -34.61
C ALA A 176 -2.32 -4.28 -33.07
N ILE A 177 -2.31 -3.03 -32.60
CA ILE A 177 -2.24 -2.70 -31.18
C ILE A 177 -3.54 -2.05 -30.77
N PHE A 178 -4.24 -2.70 -29.84
CA PHE A 178 -5.50 -2.21 -29.29
C PHE A 178 -5.29 -1.68 -27.89
N LYS A 179 -5.94 -0.57 -27.56
CA LYS A 179 -5.99 -0.02 -26.22
C LYS A 179 -7.40 -0.16 -25.65
N PHE A 180 -7.50 -0.69 -24.44
CA PHE A 180 -8.75 -0.89 -23.72
C PHE A 180 -8.67 -0.36 -22.29
N ILE A 181 -9.82 0.05 -21.78
CA ILE A 181 -10.09 0.07 -20.34
C ILE A 181 -10.99 -1.13 -20.05
N LEU A 182 -10.60 -1.96 -19.09
CA LEU A 182 -11.35 -3.17 -18.72
C LEU A 182 -12.67 -2.80 -18.03
N GLY A 183 -13.79 -2.92 -18.74
CA GLY A 183 -15.14 -2.60 -18.25
C GLY A 183 -15.75 -1.36 -18.91
N GLY A 184 -17.05 -1.15 -18.70
CA GLY A 184 -17.80 -0.02 -19.25
C GLY A 184 -17.60 1.31 -18.50
N LYS A 185 -18.30 2.37 -18.94
CA LYS A 185 -18.33 3.67 -18.24
C LYS A 185 -18.93 3.60 -16.82
N ASP A 186 -19.84 2.64 -16.59
CA ASP A 186 -20.38 2.30 -15.27
C ASP A 186 -20.10 0.82 -15.01
N THR A 187 -19.04 0.57 -14.23
CA THR A 187 -18.57 -0.79 -13.90
C THR A 187 -19.28 -1.40 -12.70
N LYS A 188 -20.29 -0.73 -12.13
CA LYS A 188 -20.91 -1.15 -10.87
C LYS A 188 -21.55 -2.55 -10.99
N ARG A 189 -22.20 -2.85 -12.10
CA ARG A 189 -22.85 -4.15 -12.31
C ARG A 189 -21.82 -5.27 -12.49
N GLU A 190 -20.76 -5.03 -13.25
CA GLU A 190 -19.65 -5.95 -13.43
C GLU A 190 -18.93 -6.21 -12.09
N GLN A 191 -18.75 -5.18 -11.26
CA GLN A 191 -18.23 -5.33 -9.90
C GLN A 191 -19.14 -6.18 -9.02
N GLU A 192 -20.46 -5.98 -9.08
CA GLU A 192 -21.45 -6.77 -8.33
C GLU A 192 -21.49 -8.23 -8.78
N VAL A 193 -21.30 -8.50 -10.08
CA VAL A 193 -21.23 -9.87 -10.60
C VAL A 193 -19.92 -10.53 -10.19
N LEU A 194 -18.78 -9.86 -10.34
CA LEU A 194 -17.48 -10.38 -9.91
C LEU A 194 -17.43 -10.61 -8.39
N GLU A 195 -18.09 -9.79 -7.58
CA GLU A 195 -18.14 -9.97 -6.12
C GLU A 195 -18.88 -11.25 -5.70
N LYS A 196 -19.81 -11.76 -6.53
CA LYS A 196 -20.56 -12.99 -6.24
C LYS A 196 -19.79 -14.27 -6.56
N LEU A 197 -18.71 -14.17 -7.33
CA LEU A 197 -17.89 -15.32 -7.69
C LEU A 197 -17.01 -15.74 -6.52
N THR A 198 -16.89 -17.04 -6.30
CA THR A 198 -16.11 -17.64 -5.21
C THR A 198 -14.69 -17.08 -5.16
N ASP A 199 -14.03 -16.98 -6.32
CA ASP A 199 -12.65 -16.50 -6.43
C ASP A 199 -12.55 -15.01 -6.79
N LYS A 200 -13.70 -14.31 -6.93
CA LYS A 200 -13.81 -12.91 -7.38
C LYS A 200 -13.10 -12.59 -8.70
N LYS A 201 -13.00 -13.61 -9.55
CA LYS A 201 -12.34 -13.60 -10.86
C LYS A 201 -13.29 -14.10 -11.93
N ALA A 202 -13.16 -13.54 -13.12
CA ALA A 202 -13.73 -14.10 -14.34
C ALA A 202 -12.60 -14.41 -15.32
N TYR A 203 -12.63 -15.56 -15.96
CA TYR A 203 -11.73 -15.87 -17.06
C TYR A 203 -12.28 -15.27 -18.35
N VAL A 204 -11.43 -14.66 -19.18
CA VAL A 204 -11.83 -14.10 -20.46
C VAL A 204 -10.92 -14.59 -21.58
N CYS A 205 -11.48 -14.67 -22.79
CA CYS A 205 -10.77 -14.98 -24.03
C CYS A 205 -10.87 -13.82 -25.02
N LEU A 206 -9.95 -13.83 -25.99
CA LEU A 206 -9.88 -12.86 -27.08
C LEU A 206 -10.51 -13.47 -28.33
N LEU A 207 -11.48 -12.78 -28.92
CA LEU A 207 -12.02 -13.10 -30.23
C LEU A 207 -11.40 -12.13 -31.25
N VAL A 208 -10.43 -12.61 -32.02
CA VAL A 208 -9.73 -11.81 -33.03
C VAL A 208 -10.34 -12.11 -34.38
N ASP A 209 -10.94 -11.09 -34.96
CA ASP A 209 -11.57 -11.16 -36.27
C ASP A 209 -10.85 -10.24 -37.26
N ALA A 210 -10.22 -10.84 -38.27
CA ALA A 210 -9.57 -10.11 -39.36
C ALA A 210 -10.49 -9.96 -40.58
N HIS A 211 -11.81 -10.08 -40.39
CA HIS A 211 -12.78 -9.92 -41.47
C HIS A 211 -12.58 -8.53 -42.14
N SER A 212 -13.01 -8.38 -43.38
CA SER A 212 -12.69 -7.21 -44.18
C SER A 212 -13.96 -6.72 -44.87
N PRO A 213 -14.11 -5.42 -45.16
CA PRO A 213 -15.03 -4.96 -46.20
C PRO A 213 -14.75 -5.58 -47.59
N ASN A 214 -13.65 -6.36 -47.76
CA ASN A 214 -13.12 -6.82 -49.05
C ASN A 214 -12.88 -8.36 -49.19
N ASN A 215 -13.62 -9.24 -48.49
CA ASN A 215 -13.53 -10.71 -48.68
C ASN A 215 -12.12 -11.34 -48.50
N ILE A 216 -11.36 -10.92 -47.48
CA ILE A 216 -10.08 -11.57 -47.15
C ILE A 216 -10.34 -12.68 -46.12
N GLU A 217 -10.07 -13.94 -46.48
CA GLU A 217 -10.06 -15.07 -45.53
C GLU A 217 -8.68 -15.16 -44.84
N VAL A 218 -8.68 -15.24 -43.50
CA VAL A 218 -7.46 -15.35 -42.68
C VAL A 218 -7.50 -16.68 -41.96
N GLY A 219 -6.48 -17.51 -42.18
CA GLY A 219 -6.41 -18.87 -41.62
C GLY A 219 -6.17 -18.91 -40.11
N TYR A 220 -6.87 -19.82 -39.43
CA TYR A 220 -6.70 -20.17 -38.01
C TYR A 220 -5.41 -20.97 -37.79
N ASN A 221 -4.74 -20.78 -36.65
CA ASN A 221 -3.50 -21.46 -36.30
C ASN A 221 -3.60 -22.26 -34.99
N GLY A 222 -4.80 -22.47 -34.46
CA GLY A 222 -5.04 -23.40 -33.36
C GLY A 222 -5.21 -24.84 -33.85
N LYS A 223 -5.02 -25.82 -32.97
CA LYS A 223 -5.22 -27.23 -33.31
C LYS A 223 -6.73 -27.49 -33.45
N ASN A 224 -7.20 -27.79 -34.66
CA ASN A 224 -8.47 -28.48 -34.83
C ASN A 224 -8.32 -29.91 -34.31
N GLU A 225 -9.06 -30.26 -33.26
CA GLU A 225 -9.04 -31.62 -32.71
C GLU A 225 -9.68 -32.65 -33.67
N ASP A 226 -10.41 -32.18 -34.68
CA ASP A 226 -11.19 -33.04 -35.58
C ASP A 226 -10.50 -33.42 -36.90
N GLU A 227 -9.37 -32.78 -37.27
CA GLU A 227 -8.76 -32.97 -38.61
C GLU A 227 -7.22 -33.02 -38.63
N ASN A 228 -6.58 -33.88 -37.83
CA ASN A 228 -5.17 -34.32 -38.02
C ASN A 228 -4.11 -33.21 -38.31
N GLY A 229 -4.34 -31.96 -37.90
CA GLY A 229 -3.44 -30.83 -38.18
C GLY A 229 -3.56 -30.20 -39.57
N GLU A 230 -4.62 -30.45 -40.34
CA GLU A 230 -4.93 -29.64 -41.53
C GLU A 230 -5.44 -28.24 -41.13
N LEU A 231 -5.13 -27.24 -41.96
CA LEU A 231 -5.50 -25.84 -41.74
C LEU A 231 -7.02 -25.68 -41.91
N ASP A 232 -7.70 -25.16 -40.89
CA ASP A 232 -9.11 -24.80 -40.95
C ASP A 232 -9.32 -23.68 -41.99
N GLN A 233 -10.11 -23.96 -43.04
CA GLN A 233 -10.48 -23.01 -44.09
C GLN A 233 -11.83 -22.32 -43.81
N SER A 234 -12.44 -22.54 -42.65
CA SER A 234 -13.69 -21.88 -42.27
C SER A 234 -13.47 -20.41 -41.93
N SER A 235 -14.44 -19.57 -42.27
CA SER A 235 -14.45 -18.12 -42.03
C SER A 235 -14.73 -17.75 -40.55
N THR A 236 -14.24 -18.55 -39.60
CA THR A 236 -14.64 -18.46 -38.19
C THR A 236 -13.69 -17.52 -37.42
N PRO A 237 -14.20 -16.58 -36.60
CA PRO A 237 -13.34 -15.71 -35.78
C PRO A 237 -12.41 -16.53 -34.87
N ASN A 238 -11.13 -16.14 -34.80
CA ASN A 238 -10.13 -16.88 -34.06
C ASN A 238 -10.28 -16.64 -32.56
N GLN A 239 -10.47 -17.71 -31.79
CA GLN A 239 -10.47 -17.66 -30.33
C GLN A 239 -9.06 -17.85 -29.79
N TRP A 240 -8.56 -16.83 -29.11
CA TRP A 240 -7.26 -16.78 -28.46
C TRP A 240 -7.48 -16.73 -26.94
N LEU A 241 -6.59 -17.37 -26.17
CA LEU A 241 -6.71 -17.52 -24.71
C LEU A 241 -7.84 -18.45 -24.21
N ASP A 242 -8.49 -19.18 -25.12
CA ASP A 242 -9.40 -20.30 -24.79
C ASP A 242 -8.67 -21.66 -24.87
N LEU A 243 -7.58 -21.73 -25.66
CA LEU A 243 -6.83 -22.95 -25.93
C LEU A 243 -5.90 -23.35 -24.77
N GLU A 244 -5.84 -24.65 -24.48
CA GLU A 244 -4.91 -25.28 -23.53
C GLU A 244 -4.96 -24.69 -22.09
N GLY A 245 -6.08 -24.08 -21.70
CA GLY A 245 -6.27 -23.45 -20.38
C GLY A 245 -5.60 -22.08 -20.22
N GLY A 246 -5.17 -21.45 -21.33
CA GLY A 246 -4.49 -20.16 -21.33
C GLY A 246 -5.41 -18.96 -21.17
N TRP A 247 -6.14 -18.86 -20.05
CA TRP A 247 -7.10 -17.78 -19.80
C TRP A 247 -6.47 -16.46 -19.37
N PHE A 248 -7.17 -15.35 -19.62
CA PHE A 248 -6.89 -14.08 -18.94
C PHE A 248 -7.80 -13.90 -17.72
N GLU A 249 -7.25 -13.60 -16.55
CA GLU A 249 -8.03 -13.36 -15.33
C GLU A 249 -8.47 -11.88 -15.23
N LEU A 250 -9.77 -11.63 -15.35
CA LEU A 250 -10.39 -10.36 -14.98
C LEU A 250 -10.77 -10.39 -13.50
N LYS A 251 -10.10 -9.57 -12.71
CA LYS A 251 -10.37 -9.40 -11.27
C LYS A 251 -11.29 -8.20 -11.07
N LYS A 252 -12.12 -8.21 -10.02
CA LYS A 252 -12.96 -7.05 -9.65
C LYS A 252 -12.21 -5.72 -9.57
N GLY A 253 -10.93 -5.78 -9.20
CA GLY A 253 -10.14 -4.59 -8.92
C GLY A 253 -10.24 -4.16 -7.48
N CYS A 254 -9.09 -3.77 -6.92
CA CYS A 254 -9.11 -2.97 -5.72
C CYS A 254 -9.29 -1.49 -6.11
N ASP A 255 -10.35 -0.88 -5.60
CA ASP A 255 -10.53 0.57 -5.70
C ASP A 255 -9.50 1.36 -4.88
N CYS A 256 -8.66 0.69 -4.08
CA CYS A 256 -7.63 1.26 -3.23
C CYS A 256 -8.14 2.37 -2.29
N GLY A 257 -9.40 2.25 -1.88
CA GLY A 257 -10.07 3.23 -1.03
C GLY A 257 -10.65 4.43 -1.77
N LYS A 258 -10.57 4.51 -3.11
CA LYS A 258 -11.14 5.62 -3.92
C LYS A 258 -12.63 5.83 -3.63
N SER A 259 -13.41 4.77 -3.43
CA SER A 259 -14.85 4.87 -3.14
C SER A 259 -15.15 5.56 -1.81
N LEU A 260 -14.21 5.56 -0.86
CA LEU A 260 -14.36 6.21 0.44
C LEU A 260 -14.32 7.74 0.34
N LYS A 261 -13.82 8.30 -0.77
CA LYS A 261 -13.70 9.75 -1.03
C LYS A 261 -13.09 10.51 0.16
N LEU A 262 -12.06 9.91 0.76
CA LEU A 262 -11.48 10.40 2.01
C LEU A 262 -10.80 11.74 1.80
N LYS A 263 -10.90 12.59 2.83
CA LYS A 263 -10.12 13.82 2.92
C LYS A 263 -9.35 13.84 4.23
N PHE A 264 -8.06 14.11 4.13
CA PHE A 264 -7.11 14.19 5.22
C PHE A 264 -6.92 15.65 5.59
N LYS A 265 -6.99 15.96 6.89
CA LYS A 265 -6.70 17.30 7.39
C LYS A 265 -5.20 17.53 7.36
N CYS A 266 -4.75 18.67 6.84
CA CYS A 266 -3.38 19.11 7.02
C CYS A 266 -3.14 19.55 8.46
N VAL A 267 -2.29 18.81 9.17
CA VAL A 267 -1.94 19.04 10.58
C VAL A 267 -0.50 19.53 10.67
N LYS A 268 -0.28 20.47 11.58
CA LYS A 268 1.05 21.02 11.91
C LYS A 268 1.63 20.28 13.11
N TYR A 269 2.88 19.86 13.00
CA TYR A 269 3.67 19.33 14.10
C TYR A 269 4.94 20.16 14.26
N THR A 270 5.11 20.79 15.41
CA THR A 270 6.31 21.57 15.73
C THR A 270 7.21 20.72 16.62
N GLY A 271 8.28 20.19 16.03
CA GLY A 271 9.35 19.51 16.77
C GLY A 271 10.32 20.51 17.40
N ASN A 272 11.41 20.01 17.96
CA ASN A 272 12.42 20.86 18.61
C ASN A 272 13.22 21.72 17.61
N THR A 273 13.40 21.24 16.39
CA THR A 273 14.25 21.87 15.36
C THR A 273 13.46 22.41 14.18
N GLU A 274 12.37 21.75 13.81
CA GLU A 274 11.61 22.07 12.61
C GLU A 274 10.10 21.91 12.82
N THR A 275 9.34 22.66 12.02
CA THR A 275 7.89 22.48 11.91
C THR A 275 7.59 21.69 10.64
N HIS A 276 6.82 20.62 10.80
CA HIS A 276 6.36 19.76 9.72
C HIS A 276 4.86 19.87 9.55
N TYR A 277 4.41 19.57 8.33
CA TYR A 277 3.00 19.46 7.97
C TYR A 277 2.75 18.08 7.38
N GLY A 278 1.53 17.58 7.52
CA GLY A 278 1.19 16.27 7.00
C GLY A 278 -0.28 15.89 7.15
N PRO A 279 -0.70 14.82 6.48
CA PRO A 279 -2.08 14.35 6.51
C PRO A 279 -2.44 13.73 7.87
N ALA A 280 -3.68 13.96 8.30
CA ALA A 280 -4.33 13.20 9.35
C ALA A 280 -5.79 12.91 9.00
N TYR A 281 -6.19 11.65 9.12
CA TYR A 281 -7.58 11.22 9.16
C TYR A 281 -7.88 10.72 10.57
N PHE A 282 -8.75 11.43 11.29
CA PHE A 282 -9.02 11.17 12.72
C PHE A 282 -9.99 10.00 12.97
N GLY A 283 -10.42 9.32 11.91
CA GLY A 283 -11.31 8.17 11.99
C GLY A 283 -12.77 8.49 12.34
N SER A 284 -13.62 7.51 12.11
CA SER A 284 -15.02 7.49 12.53
C SER A 284 -15.34 6.37 13.51
N VAL A 285 -14.56 5.28 13.53
CA VAL A 285 -14.88 4.06 14.28
C VAL A 285 -14.12 4.03 15.60
N THR A 286 -14.83 4.18 16.72
CA THR A 286 -14.23 4.02 18.06
C THR A 286 -14.23 2.56 18.47
N THR A 287 -13.41 2.19 19.44
CA THR A 287 -13.51 0.87 20.09
C THR A 287 -14.85 0.69 20.80
N GLN A 288 -15.51 1.75 21.27
CA GLN A 288 -16.83 1.65 21.88
C GLN A 288 -17.91 1.28 20.84
N THR A 289 -17.80 1.81 19.63
CA THR A 289 -18.73 1.59 18.51
C THR A 289 -18.24 0.48 17.58
N PHE A 290 -17.40 -0.43 18.07
CA PHE A 290 -16.86 -1.54 17.28
C PHE A 290 -17.87 -2.69 17.26
N ASP A 291 -18.36 -3.06 16.08
CA ASP A 291 -19.45 -4.03 15.95
C ASP A 291 -19.01 -5.49 16.18
N GLY A 292 -17.71 -5.75 16.29
CA GLY A 292 -17.17 -7.11 16.45
C GLY A 292 -17.01 -7.59 17.89
N TRP A 293 -17.45 -6.84 18.90
CA TRP A 293 -17.27 -7.20 20.31
C TRP A 293 -17.88 -8.56 20.67
N ASP A 294 -19.12 -8.80 20.28
CA ASP A 294 -19.85 -10.02 20.66
C ASP A 294 -19.11 -11.27 20.16
N ASN A 295 -18.64 -11.23 18.90
CA ASN A 295 -17.84 -12.29 18.29
C ASN A 295 -16.50 -12.51 19.03
N LEU A 296 -15.81 -11.43 19.45
CA LEU A 296 -14.57 -11.56 20.21
C LEU A 296 -14.79 -12.16 21.60
N ILE A 297 -15.89 -11.82 22.26
CA ILE A 297 -16.24 -12.31 23.60
C ILE A 297 -16.70 -13.76 23.54
N GLU A 298 -17.59 -14.12 22.61
CA GLU A 298 -18.09 -15.46 22.40
C GLU A 298 -16.94 -16.45 22.11
N LYS A 299 -15.99 -16.03 21.25
CA LYS A 299 -14.78 -16.82 20.95
C LYS A 299 -13.73 -16.80 22.07
N LYS A 300 -14.01 -16.15 23.20
CA LYS A 300 -13.10 -16.00 24.35
C LYS A 300 -11.76 -15.39 23.95
N LEU A 301 -11.75 -14.59 22.89
CA LEU A 301 -10.57 -13.86 22.45
C LEU A 301 -10.34 -12.61 23.28
N VAL A 302 -11.40 -12.05 23.88
CA VAL A 302 -11.38 -10.93 24.82
C VAL A 302 -12.47 -11.14 25.89
N THR A 303 -12.22 -10.73 27.13
CA THR A 303 -13.21 -10.75 28.22
C THR A 303 -13.97 -9.42 28.33
N GLU A 304 -15.14 -9.40 28.97
CA GLU A 304 -15.90 -8.15 29.17
C GLU A 304 -15.09 -7.10 29.96
N THR A 305 -14.32 -7.54 30.96
CA THR A 305 -13.43 -6.65 31.71
C THR A 305 -12.32 -6.07 30.84
N GLU A 306 -11.73 -6.85 29.94
CA GLU A 306 -10.73 -6.35 29.00
C GLU A 306 -11.33 -5.38 27.98
N LYS A 307 -12.56 -5.63 27.51
CA LYS A 307 -13.31 -4.72 26.65
C LYS A 307 -13.48 -3.35 27.29
N GLU A 308 -13.98 -3.29 28.52
CA GLU A 308 -14.14 -2.04 29.26
C GLU A 308 -12.82 -1.28 29.42
N ILE A 309 -11.74 -1.98 29.78
CA ILE A 309 -10.40 -1.40 29.90
C ILE A 309 -9.91 -0.83 28.56
N ILE A 310 -10.05 -1.59 27.47
CA ILE A 310 -9.60 -1.18 26.13
C ILE A 310 -10.38 0.05 25.66
N ILE A 311 -11.71 0.08 25.88
CA ILE A 311 -12.54 1.24 25.53
C ILE A 311 -12.08 2.48 26.30
N ALA A 312 -11.91 2.38 27.62
CA ALA A 312 -11.49 3.50 28.46
C ALA A 312 -10.12 4.07 28.03
N VAL A 313 -9.15 3.19 27.76
CA VAL A 313 -7.79 3.61 27.35
C VAL A 313 -7.78 4.23 25.96
N THR A 314 -8.45 3.61 24.99
CA THR A 314 -8.38 4.06 23.59
C THR A 314 -9.10 5.39 23.34
N LYS A 315 -10.01 5.82 24.23
CA LYS A 315 -10.55 7.19 24.24
C LYS A 315 -9.48 8.27 24.40
N ASN A 316 -8.36 7.96 25.06
CA ASN A 316 -7.19 8.85 25.17
C ASN A 316 -6.17 8.69 24.02
N GLU A 317 -6.39 7.75 23.10
CA GLU A 317 -5.44 7.39 22.05
C GLU A 317 -5.98 7.78 20.66
N GLY A 318 -6.56 6.81 19.95
CA GLY A 318 -7.06 6.99 18.60
C GLY A 318 -8.27 6.11 18.31
N LYS A 319 -8.86 6.36 17.16
CA LYS A 319 -9.92 5.53 16.61
C LYS A 319 -9.33 4.37 15.81
N LEU A 320 -10.13 3.31 15.64
CA LEU A 320 -9.71 2.09 14.93
C LEU A 320 -9.33 2.35 13.48
N ASP A 321 -9.90 3.38 12.85
CA ASP A 321 -9.63 3.78 11.47
C ASP A 321 -8.85 5.10 11.34
N ALA A 322 -8.28 5.59 12.43
CA ALA A 322 -7.44 6.78 12.38
C ALA A 322 -6.07 6.50 11.78
N ILE A 323 -5.53 7.46 11.03
CA ILE A 323 -4.17 7.40 10.48
C ILE A 323 -3.60 8.81 10.35
N GLN A 324 -2.29 8.95 10.53
CA GLN A 324 -1.60 10.22 10.38
C GLN A 324 -0.17 10.05 9.87
N SER A 325 0.36 11.10 9.23
CA SER A 325 1.77 11.23 8.87
C SER A 325 2.21 12.68 8.99
N TYR A 326 2.44 13.17 10.21
CA TYR A 326 2.97 14.54 10.42
C TYR A 326 4.18 14.60 11.36
N ASP A 327 4.50 13.54 12.10
CA ASP A 327 5.54 13.46 13.12
C ASP A 327 6.86 12.82 12.59
N SER A 328 7.65 12.16 13.43
CA SER A 328 8.90 11.49 13.05
C SER A 328 8.68 10.24 12.21
N GLU A 329 7.51 9.60 12.29
CA GLU A 329 7.23 8.33 11.64
C GLU A 329 6.84 8.53 10.16
N ILE A 330 6.89 7.44 9.37
CA ILE A 330 6.29 7.43 8.03
C ILE A 330 4.79 7.57 8.20
N LEU A 331 4.19 6.80 9.10
CA LEU A 331 2.81 6.97 9.54
C LEU A 331 2.56 6.28 10.89
N SER A 332 1.50 6.74 11.57
CA SER A 332 0.97 6.16 12.80
C SER A 332 -0.53 5.94 12.63
N ALA A 333 -1.07 4.81 13.08
CA ALA A 333 -2.44 4.44 12.80
C ALA A 333 -3.12 3.61 13.91
N GLY A 334 -4.44 3.68 13.94
CA GLY A 334 -5.31 2.80 14.70
C GLY A 334 -5.49 3.18 16.16
N ALA A 335 -6.25 2.34 16.87
CA ALA A 335 -6.72 2.64 18.22
C ALA A 335 -5.61 2.78 19.27
N ILE A 336 -4.44 2.21 19.01
CA ILE A 336 -3.25 2.30 19.88
C ILE A 336 -2.03 2.88 19.14
N GLN A 337 -2.26 3.62 18.05
CA GLN A 337 -1.25 4.40 17.32
C GLN A 337 0.01 3.61 16.93
N LYS A 338 -0.16 2.43 16.33
CA LYS A 338 0.95 1.62 15.83
C LYS A 338 1.64 2.34 14.67
N THR A 339 2.97 2.28 14.62
CA THR A 339 3.77 3.08 13.69
C THR A 339 4.45 2.25 12.60
N ILE A 340 4.74 2.93 11.49
CA ILE A 340 5.78 2.59 10.52
C ILE A 340 6.86 3.66 10.64
N ASN A 341 8.02 3.29 11.17
CA ASN A 341 9.16 4.18 11.32
C ASN A 341 9.90 4.39 10.00
N ILE A 342 10.94 5.24 10.01
CA ILE A 342 11.67 5.60 8.80
C ILE A 342 12.44 4.45 8.13
N LYS A 343 12.59 3.30 8.81
CA LYS A 343 13.15 2.07 8.22
C LYS A 343 12.07 1.17 7.62
N GLY A 344 10.81 1.63 7.59
CA GLY A 344 9.64 0.85 7.20
C GLY A 344 9.18 -0.14 8.28
N LYS A 345 9.78 -0.15 9.47
CA LYS A 345 9.53 -1.13 10.53
C LYS A 345 8.62 -0.57 11.62
N GLY A 346 8.05 -1.42 12.46
CA GLY A 346 7.32 -0.98 13.65
C GLY A 346 6.27 -1.99 14.09
N GLU A 347 5.35 -1.56 14.96
CA GLU A 347 4.26 -2.42 15.40
C GLU A 347 3.18 -2.61 14.31
N LEU A 348 3.03 -1.66 13.39
CA LEU A 348 2.03 -1.74 12.33
C LEU A 348 2.40 -2.78 11.24
N PRO A 349 3.63 -2.82 10.69
CA PRO A 349 4.03 -3.87 9.75
C PRO A 349 3.81 -5.29 10.28
N LYS A 350 4.03 -5.50 11.58
CA LYS A 350 3.74 -6.79 12.23
C LYS A 350 2.25 -7.11 12.29
N GLN A 351 1.41 -6.13 12.60
CA GLN A 351 -0.05 -6.32 12.57
C GLN A 351 -0.55 -6.64 11.16
N VAL A 352 0.03 -5.99 10.15
CA VAL A 352 -0.27 -6.27 8.74
C VAL A 352 0.21 -7.66 8.34
N ASP A 353 1.34 -8.15 8.88
CA ASP A 353 1.78 -9.54 8.71
C ASP A 353 0.80 -10.54 9.35
N ASP A 354 0.37 -10.28 10.59
CA ASP A 354 -0.64 -11.10 11.27
C ASP A 354 -1.96 -11.12 10.48
N PHE A 355 -2.37 -9.97 9.90
CA PHE A 355 -3.53 -9.87 9.01
C PHE A 355 -3.33 -10.66 7.72
N LYS A 356 -2.17 -10.56 7.07
CA LYS A 356 -1.83 -11.33 5.87
C LYS A 356 -1.92 -12.83 6.12
N ASN A 357 -1.36 -13.30 7.24
CA ASN A 357 -1.34 -14.72 7.57
C ASN A 357 -2.75 -15.27 7.85
N LYS A 358 -3.65 -14.44 8.39
CA LYS A 358 -5.01 -14.85 8.74
C LYS A 358 -6.03 -14.61 7.61
N TYR A 359 -5.82 -13.60 6.79
CA TYR A 359 -6.73 -13.14 5.73
C TYR A 359 -5.95 -12.76 4.46
N PRO A 360 -5.29 -13.72 3.78
CA PRO A 360 -4.38 -13.44 2.66
C PRO A 360 -5.05 -12.72 1.49
N GLU A 361 -6.30 -13.06 1.17
CA GLU A 361 -7.07 -12.41 0.11
C GLU A 361 -7.38 -10.95 0.44
N LYS A 362 -7.83 -10.66 1.67
CA LYS A 362 -8.07 -9.28 2.11
C LYS A 362 -6.77 -8.48 2.19
N PHE A 363 -5.66 -9.11 2.56
CA PHE A 363 -4.34 -8.47 2.50
C PHE A 363 -3.97 -8.10 1.06
N ASN A 364 -4.19 -9.01 0.10
CA ASN A 364 -3.93 -8.70 -1.30
C ASN A 364 -4.77 -7.52 -1.74
N GLU A 365 -6.08 -7.57 -1.50
CA GLU A 365 -7.01 -6.50 -1.86
C GLU A 365 -6.59 -5.15 -1.23
N TYR A 366 -6.44 -5.08 0.09
CA TYR A 366 -6.28 -3.79 0.77
C TYR A 366 -4.86 -3.24 0.77
N PHE A 367 -3.85 -4.09 0.59
CA PHE A 367 -2.44 -3.68 0.64
C PHE A 367 -1.71 -4.00 -0.65
N SER A 368 -1.56 -5.28 -1.00
CA SER A 368 -0.66 -5.71 -2.08
C SER A 368 -1.05 -5.10 -3.42
N ASP A 369 -2.32 -5.18 -3.80
CA ASP A 369 -2.83 -4.72 -5.10
C ASP A 369 -2.81 -3.19 -5.18
N CYS A 370 -2.86 -2.53 -4.02
CA CYS A 370 -2.71 -1.08 -3.87
C CYS A 370 -1.27 -0.62 -3.72
N GLY A 371 -0.29 -1.49 -3.94
CA GLY A 371 1.12 -1.14 -3.92
C GLY A 371 1.79 -1.21 -2.56
N TRP A 372 1.06 -1.39 -1.45
CA TRP A 372 1.67 -1.59 -0.13
C TRP A 372 2.22 -3.00 -0.01
N LYS A 373 3.53 -3.13 0.11
CA LYS A 373 4.26 -4.39 0.19
C LYS A 373 4.82 -4.64 1.57
N LEU A 374 5.00 -5.91 1.90
CA LEU A 374 5.57 -6.39 3.15
C LEU A 374 6.82 -7.24 2.88
N GLU A 375 7.94 -6.88 3.51
CA GLU A 375 9.22 -7.58 3.45
C GLU A 375 9.54 -8.18 4.81
N ASN A 376 9.85 -9.49 4.83
CA ASN A 376 10.26 -10.25 6.02
C ASN A 376 9.30 -10.12 7.23
N GLY A 377 8.00 -9.91 6.98
CA GLY A 377 6.94 -9.82 7.99
C GLY A 377 7.05 -8.65 8.98
N ASN A 378 7.98 -7.71 8.77
CA ASN A 378 8.22 -6.62 9.73
C ASN A 378 8.59 -5.28 9.11
N LYS A 379 8.67 -5.21 7.78
CA LYS A 379 8.97 -3.98 7.05
C LYS A 379 7.95 -3.75 5.95
N MET A 380 7.37 -2.56 5.91
CA MET A 380 6.46 -2.12 4.85
C MET A 380 7.10 -1.02 4.00
N PHE A 381 6.75 -1.03 2.72
CA PHE A 381 7.13 -0.05 1.71
C PHE A 381 6.06 -0.02 0.62
N TYR A 382 6.19 0.90 -0.34
CA TYR A 382 5.23 1.06 -1.42
C TYR A 382 5.89 0.79 -2.77
N ILE A 383 5.22 0.06 -3.65
CA ILE A 383 5.54 -0.05 -5.08
C ILE A 383 4.32 0.46 -5.85
N SER A 384 4.49 1.52 -6.64
CA SER A 384 3.43 2.06 -7.47
C SER A 384 2.88 0.99 -8.43
N PRO A 385 1.59 0.65 -8.39
CA PRO A 385 1.01 -0.34 -9.30
C PRO A 385 1.20 0.04 -10.78
N ASN A 386 1.20 1.33 -11.09
CA ASN A 386 1.23 1.83 -12.48
C ASN A 386 2.65 2.04 -13.00
N THR A 387 3.58 2.47 -12.15
CA THR A 387 4.95 2.85 -12.58
C THR A 387 6.02 1.87 -12.12
N ASN A 388 5.66 0.92 -11.24
CA ASN A 388 6.58 0.01 -10.56
C ASN A 388 7.70 0.71 -9.75
N GLU A 389 7.53 2.01 -9.47
CA GLU A 389 8.44 2.80 -8.65
C GLU A 389 8.35 2.36 -7.19
N LYS A 390 9.50 2.02 -6.59
CA LYS A 390 9.60 1.67 -5.18
C LYS A 390 9.85 2.92 -4.33
N LEU A 391 8.96 3.17 -3.36
CA LEU A 391 9.10 4.21 -2.34
C LEU A 391 9.29 3.57 -0.97
N GLU A 392 10.36 3.95 -0.27
CA GLU A 392 10.61 3.53 1.12
C GLU A 392 11.27 4.65 1.93
N GLY A 393 11.22 4.52 3.25
CA GLY A 393 11.86 5.47 4.18
C GLY A 393 11.46 6.93 3.98
N ASN A 394 12.46 7.81 3.86
CA ASN A 394 12.24 9.25 3.71
C ASN A 394 11.47 9.62 2.44
N GLU A 395 11.71 8.92 1.32
CA GLU A 395 11.03 9.20 0.06
C GLU A 395 9.54 8.87 0.14
N LEU A 396 9.19 7.72 0.75
CA LEU A 396 7.80 7.37 1.00
C LEU A 396 7.12 8.39 1.92
N LYS A 397 7.80 8.77 3.02
CA LYS A 397 7.29 9.78 3.96
C LYS A 397 7.04 11.13 3.27
N LYS A 398 7.98 11.58 2.44
CA LYS A 398 7.88 12.80 1.66
C LYS A 398 6.71 12.73 0.69
N LYS A 399 6.55 11.61 -0.02
CA LYS A 399 5.46 11.40 -0.98
C LYS A 399 4.09 11.40 -0.31
N ILE A 400 3.94 10.79 0.86
CA ILE A 400 2.68 10.83 1.64
C ILE A 400 2.30 12.27 2.03
N ARG A 401 3.29 13.14 2.29
CA ARG A 401 3.10 14.52 2.74
C ARG A 401 3.00 15.54 1.59
N GLU A 402 3.09 15.09 0.34
CA GLU A 402 2.99 15.98 -0.82
C GLU A 402 1.64 16.73 -0.82
N GLY A 403 1.69 18.05 -0.96
CA GLY A 403 0.51 18.94 -0.86
C GLY A 403 0.10 19.34 0.56
N PHE A 404 0.67 18.73 1.60
CA PHE A 404 0.42 19.08 3.01
C PHE A 404 1.53 20.00 3.53
N GLU A 405 1.29 21.30 3.46
CA GLU A 405 2.28 22.34 3.75
C GLU A 405 1.64 23.52 4.51
N SER A 406 2.44 24.54 4.82
CA SER A 406 1.97 25.70 5.59
C SER A 406 0.82 26.44 4.90
N SER A 407 0.84 26.54 3.57
CA SER A 407 -0.20 27.15 2.74
C SER A 407 -1.54 26.39 2.81
N THR A 408 -1.49 25.07 3.04
CA THR A 408 -2.65 24.18 3.10
C THR A 408 -3.04 23.79 4.53
N TYR A 409 -2.45 24.41 5.55
CA TYR A 409 -2.73 24.10 6.96
C TYR A 409 -4.23 24.17 7.28
N LYS A 410 -4.73 23.15 8.00
CA LYS A 410 -6.14 22.92 8.34
C LYS A 410 -7.07 22.58 7.17
N GLN A 411 -6.62 22.71 5.91
CA GLN A 411 -7.40 22.29 4.76
C GLN A 411 -7.57 20.77 4.73
N LYS A 412 -8.59 20.31 4.00
CA LYS A 412 -8.92 18.91 3.79
C LYS A 412 -8.53 18.52 2.36
N LEU A 413 -7.51 17.69 2.22
CA LEU A 413 -6.91 17.31 0.94
C LEU A 413 -6.98 15.80 0.72
N GLU A 414 -6.72 15.35 -0.51
CA GLU A 414 -6.59 13.92 -0.82
C GLU A 414 -5.21 13.41 -0.44
N CYS A 415 -5.12 12.13 -0.06
CA CYS A 415 -3.85 11.45 0.16
C CYS A 415 -4.00 10.00 -0.30
N LYS A 416 -3.87 9.78 -1.61
CA LYS A 416 -4.12 8.48 -2.26
C LYS A 416 -3.31 7.33 -1.67
N LEU A 417 -2.09 7.61 -1.17
CA LEU A 417 -1.23 6.59 -0.55
C LEU A 417 -1.79 6.05 0.77
N LEU A 418 -2.60 6.82 1.51
CA LEU A 418 -3.15 6.42 2.80
C LEU A 418 -4.56 5.84 2.71
N GLU A 419 -5.27 6.05 1.60
CA GLU A 419 -6.63 5.54 1.39
C GLU A 419 -6.74 3.99 1.50
N PRO A 420 -5.83 3.18 0.92
CA PRO A 420 -5.88 1.73 1.07
C PRO A 420 -5.73 1.27 2.53
N ILE A 421 -4.88 1.97 3.30
CA ILE A 421 -4.68 1.65 4.72
C ILE A 421 -5.95 1.98 5.50
N VAL A 422 -6.60 3.12 5.24
CA VAL A 422 -7.88 3.44 5.90
C VAL A 422 -8.96 2.42 5.51
N LYS A 423 -8.99 1.98 4.25
CA LYS A 423 -9.89 0.90 3.80
C LYS A 423 -9.68 -0.37 4.60
N ALA A 424 -8.43 -0.82 4.76
CA ALA A 424 -8.10 -1.96 5.62
C ALA A 424 -8.56 -1.74 7.06
N PHE A 425 -8.36 -0.54 7.62
CA PHE A 425 -8.70 -0.25 9.01
C PHE A 425 -10.22 -0.11 9.25
N LYS A 426 -11.02 0.02 8.19
CA LYS A 426 -12.48 -0.06 8.26
C LYS A 426 -13.02 -1.49 8.21
N ASP A 427 -12.20 -2.46 7.79
CA ASP A 427 -12.58 -3.87 7.77
C ASP A 427 -12.65 -4.45 9.19
N ILE A 428 -13.72 -5.20 9.48
CA ILE A 428 -14.02 -5.71 10.82
C ILE A 428 -12.97 -6.71 11.32
N ASP A 429 -12.32 -7.47 10.44
CA ASP A 429 -11.29 -8.43 10.82
C ASP A 429 -9.99 -7.70 11.19
N PHE A 430 -9.64 -6.64 10.46
CA PHE A 430 -8.48 -5.80 10.81
C PHE A 430 -8.72 -5.04 12.12
N GLN A 431 -9.93 -4.51 12.33
CA GLN A 431 -10.32 -3.89 13.60
C GLN A 431 -10.25 -4.87 14.77
N SER A 432 -10.70 -6.11 14.56
CA SER A 432 -10.59 -7.19 15.55
C SER A 432 -9.14 -7.45 15.97
N LEU A 433 -8.19 -7.44 15.02
CA LEU A 433 -6.76 -7.59 15.32
C LEU A 433 -6.23 -6.44 16.18
N GLN A 434 -6.65 -5.20 15.93
CA GLN A 434 -6.27 -4.06 16.77
C GLN A 434 -6.73 -4.23 18.23
N ILE A 435 -7.95 -4.70 18.44
CA ILE A 435 -8.49 -4.99 19.79
C ILE A 435 -7.68 -6.11 20.46
N ILE A 436 -7.42 -7.20 19.74
CA ILE A 436 -6.63 -8.33 20.23
C ILE A 436 -5.21 -7.88 20.61
N ASP A 437 -4.60 -7.00 19.83
CA ASP A 437 -3.29 -6.42 20.13
C ASP A 437 -3.28 -5.59 21.40
N ALA A 438 -4.31 -4.75 21.61
CA ALA A 438 -4.46 -3.99 22.85
C ALA A 438 -4.61 -4.93 24.06
N LYS A 439 -5.42 -5.99 23.94
CA LYS A 439 -5.54 -7.04 24.97
C LYS A 439 -4.22 -7.75 25.23
N ASN A 440 -3.50 -8.15 24.19
CA ASN A 440 -2.22 -8.84 24.33
C ASN A 440 -1.18 -7.93 25.00
N ARG A 441 -1.21 -6.63 24.70
CA ARG A 441 -0.38 -5.61 25.37
C ARG A 441 -0.73 -5.48 26.85
N LEU A 442 -2.02 -5.51 27.21
CA LEU A 442 -2.49 -5.52 28.60
C LEU A 442 -1.94 -6.74 29.36
N ASN A 443 -2.10 -7.94 28.80
CA ASN A 443 -1.62 -9.17 29.42
C ASN A 443 -0.09 -9.20 29.57
N LYS A 444 0.63 -8.62 28.60
CA LYS A 444 2.08 -8.45 28.68
C LYS A 444 2.47 -7.54 29.84
N VAL A 445 1.89 -6.34 29.94
CA VAL A 445 2.29 -5.36 30.95
C VAL A 445 1.94 -5.84 32.37
N LEU A 446 0.80 -6.51 32.54
CA LEU A 446 0.39 -7.05 33.85
C LEU A 446 1.36 -8.12 34.39
N ASN A 447 2.13 -8.77 33.51
CA ASN A 447 3.16 -9.73 33.89
C ASN A 447 4.52 -9.10 34.25
N PHE A 448 4.68 -7.78 34.10
CA PHE A 448 5.91 -7.12 34.52
C PHE A 448 6.03 -7.14 36.05
N LYS A 449 7.28 -7.11 36.54
CA LYS A 449 7.59 -6.77 37.92
C LYS A 449 8.05 -5.30 37.97
N PRO A 450 7.47 -4.45 38.83
CA PRO A 450 7.99 -3.10 39.04
C PRO A 450 9.46 -3.14 39.47
N LYS A 451 10.22 -2.11 39.11
CA LYS A 451 11.65 -2.05 39.42
C LYS A 451 11.84 -2.13 40.94
N ASP A 452 12.76 -2.98 41.40
CA ASP A 452 13.07 -3.18 42.83
C ASP A 452 11.93 -3.83 43.65
N HIS A 453 10.90 -4.39 42.99
CA HIS A 453 9.81 -5.14 43.62
C HIS A 453 9.68 -6.56 43.06
N ASN A 454 9.25 -7.51 43.91
CA ASN A 454 9.31 -8.93 43.59
C ASN A 454 8.03 -9.51 42.94
N TYR A 455 6.91 -8.78 43.03
CA TYR A 455 5.60 -9.25 42.59
C TYR A 455 5.20 -8.64 41.24
N LYS A 456 4.32 -9.34 40.52
CA LYS A 456 3.83 -8.88 39.23
C LYS A 456 2.88 -7.69 39.41
N ILE A 457 2.78 -6.83 38.41
CA ILE A 457 1.81 -5.74 38.37
C ILE A 457 0.39 -6.26 38.62
N SER A 458 0.02 -7.43 38.07
CA SER A 458 -1.29 -8.06 38.32
C SER A 458 -1.58 -8.40 39.78
N SER A 459 -0.56 -8.51 40.63
CA SER A 459 -0.75 -8.73 42.07
C SER A 459 -1.03 -7.42 42.81
N TYR A 460 -0.47 -6.30 42.33
CA TYR A 460 -0.70 -4.97 42.88
C TYR A 460 -1.99 -4.32 42.36
N PHE A 461 -2.27 -4.45 41.05
CA PHE A 461 -3.39 -3.81 40.38
C PHE A 461 -4.45 -4.82 39.95
N LYS A 462 -5.48 -4.96 40.77
CA LYS A 462 -6.65 -5.82 40.52
C LYS A 462 -7.81 -5.04 39.88
N SER A 463 -7.90 -3.74 40.15
CA SER A 463 -8.98 -2.90 39.63
C SER A 463 -8.88 -2.68 38.11
N LYS A 464 -10.01 -2.36 37.47
CA LYS A 464 -10.04 -1.94 36.05
C LYS A 464 -9.17 -0.70 35.84
N LEU A 465 -9.30 0.29 36.73
CA LEU A 465 -8.51 1.53 36.69
C LEU A 465 -7.00 1.27 36.71
N GLY A 466 -6.52 0.41 37.62
CA GLY A 466 -5.09 0.12 37.72
C GLY A 466 -4.54 -0.60 36.49
N ARG A 467 -5.30 -1.58 35.98
CA ARG A 467 -5.00 -2.29 34.73
C ARG A 467 -4.99 -1.35 33.52
N ALA A 468 -5.96 -0.45 33.43
CA ALA A 468 -6.04 0.57 32.37
C ALA A 468 -4.87 1.56 32.44
N THR A 469 -4.51 2.00 33.64
CA THR A 469 -3.42 2.97 33.89
C THR A 469 -2.07 2.42 33.42
N VAL A 470 -1.77 1.14 33.64
CA VAL A 470 -0.52 0.52 33.14
C VAL A 470 -0.56 0.22 31.65
N LEU A 471 -1.72 -0.11 31.08
CA LEU A 471 -1.87 -0.27 29.63
C LEU A 471 -1.63 1.06 28.90
N ASP A 472 -2.28 2.13 29.37
CA ASP A 472 -2.09 3.50 28.89
C ASP A 472 -0.62 3.92 28.92
N HIS A 473 0.06 3.66 30.04
CA HIS A 473 1.50 3.91 30.16
C HIS A 473 2.32 3.05 29.20
N HIS A 474 1.98 1.77 29.05
CA HIS A 474 2.71 0.89 28.15
C HIS A 474 2.53 1.27 26.68
N ILE A 475 1.36 1.77 26.26
CA ILE A 475 1.12 2.29 24.89
C ILE A 475 2.05 3.47 24.62
N ASN A 476 2.09 4.45 25.52
CA ASN A 476 2.82 5.70 25.29
C ASN A 476 4.33 5.63 25.55
N ARG A 477 4.74 4.86 26.57
CA ARG A 477 6.10 4.89 27.16
C ARG A 477 6.48 3.51 27.74
N PRO A 478 6.50 2.44 26.93
CA PRO A 478 6.61 1.06 27.40
C PRO A 478 7.81 0.76 28.30
N SER A 479 8.96 1.35 28.02
CA SER A 479 10.20 1.16 28.79
C SER A 479 10.16 1.74 30.21
N TYR A 480 9.21 2.64 30.52
CA TYR A 480 9.19 3.37 31.78
C TYR A 480 8.21 2.81 32.81
N VAL A 481 7.32 1.89 32.40
CA VAL A 481 6.30 1.29 33.29
C VAL A 481 6.90 0.72 34.57
N LYS A 482 7.94 -0.13 34.45
CA LYS A 482 8.55 -0.79 35.62
C LYS A 482 9.15 0.21 36.60
N THR A 483 9.88 1.19 36.08
CA THR A 483 10.60 2.17 36.90
C THR A 483 9.64 3.13 37.60
N ASP A 484 8.64 3.63 36.90
CA ASP A 484 7.73 4.64 37.47
C ASP A 484 6.76 4.01 38.47
N LEU A 485 6.28 2.79 38.20
CA LEU A 485 5.48 2.07 39.18
C LEU A 485 6.31 1.62 40.38
N GLY A 486 7.57 1.20 40.17
CA GLY A 486 8.48 0.88 41.27
C GLY A 486 8.66 2.07 42.20
N LYS A 487 8.89 3.26 41.64
CA LYS A 487 8.99 4.50 42.42
C LYS A 487 7.72 4.82 43.21
N ALA A 488 6.54 4.64 42.61
CA ALA A 488 5.27 4.88 43.31
C ALA A 488 5.06 3.89 44.47
N LEU A 489 5.47 2.63 44.29
CA LEU A 489 5.48 1.64 45.37
C LEU A 489 6.47 2.00 46.48
N ASP A 490 7.67 2.48 46.13
CA ASP A 490 8.66 2.93 47.11
C ASP A 490 8.12 4.09 47.95
N ASN A 491 7.50 5.07 47.30
CA ASN A 491 6.83 6.19 47.96
C ASN A 491 5.75 5.71 48.93
N PHE A 492 4.87 4.80 48.47
CA PHE A 492 3.81 4.22 49.29
C PHE A 492 4.37 3.49 50.52
N PHE A 493 5.30 2.56 50.34
CA PHE A 493 5.86 1.80 51.47
C PHE A 493 6.65 2.68 52.44
N SER A 494 7.39 3.69 51.93
CA SER A 494 8.13 4.63 52.76
C SER A 494 7.19 5.45 53.65
N GLU A 495 6.07 5.93 53.10
CA GLU A 495 5.10 6.71 53.88
C GLU A 495 4.41 5.83 54.93
N LYS A 496 3.97 4.63 54.55
CA LYS A 496 3.31 3.71 55.50
C LYS A 496 4.22 3.22 56.61
N ASP A 497 5.48 2.93 56.30
CA ASP A 497 6.47 2.59 57.31
C ASP A 497 6.66 3.75 58.29
N LYS A 498 6.74 4.99 57.80
CA LYS A 498 6.88 6.19 58.63
C LYS A 498 5.66 6.40 59.53
N GLU A 499 4.44 6.25 59.01
CA GLU A 499 3.20 6.32 59.80
C GLU A 499 3.20 5.30 60.95
N ILE A 500 3.66 4.07 60.68
CA ILE A 500 3.75 2.99 61.67
C ILE A 500 4.84 3.28 62.71
N ASP A 501 6.02 3.71 62.26
CA ASP A 501 7.14 4.04 63.13
C ASP A 501 6.77 5.22 64.05
N GLU A 502 6.06 6.24 63.54
CA GLU A 502 5.54 7.37 64.33
C GLU A 502 4.44 6.96 65.32
N PHE A 503 3.53 6.06 64.93
CA PHE A 503 2.51 5.52 65.81
C PHE A 503 3.14 4.71 66.95
N ASN A 504 4.02 3.76 66.64
CA ASN A 504 4.70 2.91 67.62
C ASN A 504 5.57 3.71 68.58
N LYS A 505 6.16 4.82 68.12
CA LYS A 505 6.93 5.75 68.97
C LYS A 505 6.05 6.48 70.00
N LYS A 506 4.80 6.78 69.65
CA LYS A 506 3.84 7.50 70.52
C LYS A 506 3.04 6.55 71.43
N GLU A 507 2.83 5.31 71.01
CA GLU A 507 2.08 4.30 71.75
C GLU A 507 2.93 3.65 72.84
N LYS A 508 2.52 3.85 74.10
CA LYS A 508 3.22 3.33 75.28
C LYS A 508 2.95 1.84 75.51
N ASP A 509 1.77 1.36 75.11
CA ASP A 509 1.41 -0.05 75.20
C ASP A 509 2.00 -0.83 74.02
N LYS A 510 3.09 -1.57 74.27
CA LYS A 510 3.79 -2.37 73.26
C LYS A 510 2.90 -3.45 72.63
N THR A 511 1.83 -3.88 73.29
CA THR A 511 0.90 -4.88 72.71
C THR A 511 0.07 -4.32 71.56
N LYS A 512 -0.03 -2.99 71.46
CA LYS A 512 -0.71 -2.29 70.38
C LYS A 512 0.21 -1.89 69.22
N HIS A 513 1.51 -2.18 69.32
CA HIS A 513 2.46 -1.83 68.26
C HIS A 513 2.10 -2.53 66.95
N LYS A 514 2.12 -1.76 65.87
CA LYS A 514 1.79 -2.23 64.52
C LYS A 514 3.03 -2.79 63.85
N SER A 515 2.87 -3.89 63.13
CA SER A 515 3.90 -4.40 62.21
C SER A 515 3.88 -3.61 60.91
N LYS A 516 5.05 -3.46 60.28
CA LYS A 516 5.17 -2.86 58.95
C LYS A 516 4.34 -3.62 57.92
N ILE A 517 3.79 -2.90 56.94
CA ILE A 517 2.91 -3.47 55.92
C ILE A 517 3.67 -4.53 55.11
N SER A 518 3.04 -5.67 54.79
CA SER A 518 3.68 -6.67 53.93
C SER A 518 4.01 -6.10 52.55
N ARG A 519 5.19 -6.45 52.02
CA ARG A 519 5.59 -6.09 50.65
C ARG A 519 5.00 -7.07 49.61
N ASN A 520 4.36 -8.14 50.08
CA ASN A 520 3.57 -9.05 49.28
C ASN A 520 2.14 -8.53 49.17
N PRO A 521 1.70 -8.01 48.01
CA PRO A 521 0.34 -7.51 47.87
C PRO A 521 -0.73 -8.60 48.03
N ASN A 522 -0.37 -9.88 47.91
CA ASN A 522 -1.33 -10.97 48.16
C ASN A 522 -1.69 -11.11 49.65
N GLU A 523 -0.92 -10.52 50.55
CA GLU A 523 -1.16 -10.54 52.01
C GLU A 523 -1.93 -9.32 52.51
N TRP A 524 -2.31 -8.38 51.62
CA TRP A 524 -3.01 -7.15 52.02
C TRP A 524 -4.46 -7.36 52.45
N GLY A 525 -5.07 -8.50 52.08
CA GLY A 525 -6.47 -8.81 52.43
C GLY A 525 -7.43 -7.69 52.03
N ASP A 526 -8.30 -7.29 52.96
CA ASP A 526 -9.30 -6.24 52.75
C ASP A 526 -8.71 -4.84 52.50
N LYS A 527 -7.43 -4.63 52.84
CA LYS A 527 -6.71 -3.37 52.58
C LYS A 527 -6.18 -3.23 51.17
N HIS A 528 -6.30 -4.27 50.35
CA HIS A 528 -5.77 -4.26 49.00
C HIS A 528 -6.32 -3.09 48.17
N THR A 529 -7.64 -2.88 48.19
CA THR A 529 -8.30 -1.79 47.44
C THR A 529 -7.83 -0.41 47.88
N ASP A 530 -7.71 -0.18 49.19
CA ASP A 530 -7.23 1.09 49.76
C ASP A 530 -5.80 1.38 49.29
N TYR A 531 -4.90 0.39 49.44
CA TYR A 531 -3.49 0.53 49.08
C TYR A 531 -3.30 0.67 47.58
N GLU A 532 -4.01 -0.11 46.76
CA GLU A 532 -4.02 0.05 45.31
C GLU A 532 -4.42 1.47 44.92
N THR A 533 -5.45 2.04 45.55
CA THR A 533 -5.91 3.41 45.27
C THR A 533 -4.84 4.45 45.58
N GLU A 534 -4.17 4.35 46.74
CA GLU A 534 -3.08 5.26 47.12
C GLU A 534 -1.91 5.19 46.13
N ILE A 535 -1.47 3.97 45.77
CA ILE A 535 -0.39 3.75 44.80
C ILE A 535 -0.78 4.30 43.42
N LEU A 536 -2.01 4.06 42.98
CA LEU A 536 -2.52 4.54 41.69
C LEU A 536 -2.61 6.07 41.65
N ASP A 537 -2.90 6.73 42.76
CA ASP A 537 -3.00 8.18 42.78
C ASP A 537 -1.65 8.88 42.63
N ASP A 538 -0.58 8.29 43.16
CA ASP A 538 0.79 8.74 42.89
C ASP A 538 1.22 8.35 41.46
N TYR A 539 1.21 7.05 41.15
CA TYR A 539 1.66 6.52 39.86
C TYR A 539 0.89 7.14 38.69
N GLY A 540 -0.41 7.29 38.84
CA GLY A 540 -1.34 7.80 37.85
C GLY A 540 -0.96 9.20 37.37
N LYS A 541 -0.66 10.08 38.31
CA LYS A 541 -0.36 11.50 38.06
C LYS A 541 1.10 11.72 37.66
N ASN A 542 2.01 10.91 38.21
CA ASN A 542 3.45 11.17 38.14
C ASN A 542 4.23 10.27 37.16
N ARG A 543 3.59 9.27 36.53
CA ARG A 543 4.22 8.46 35.48
C ARG A 543 4.69 9.30 34.29
N ARG A 544 5.80 8.90 33.68
CA ARG A 544 6.36 9.62 32.52
C ARG A 544 5.46 9.46 31.31
N MET A 545 5.07 10.58 30.73
CA MET A 545 4.26 10.68 29.52
C MET A 545 4.79 11.78 28.61
N SER A 546 4.20 11.89 27.42
CA SER A 546 4.41 13.06 26.55
C SER A 546 4.10 14.37 27.29
N LYS A 547 4.72 15.46 26.87
CA LYS A 547 4.44 16.80 27.39
C LYS A 547 3.74 17.62 26.32
N SER A 548 2.69 18.33 26.71
CA SER A 548 2.04 19.35 25.87
C SER A 548 2.34 20.71 26.47
N ASN A 549 2.95 21.62 25.68
CA ASN A 549 3.39 22.93 26.15
C ASN A 549 4.24 22.87 27.44
N GLY A 550 5.13 21.88 27.54
CA GLY A 550 5.99 21.67 28.71
C GLY A 550 5.34 20.95 29.90
N VAL A 551 4.02 20.74 29.88
CA VAL A 551 3.26 20.11 30.96
C VAL A 551 3.02 18.62 30.67
N SER A 552 3.23 17.75 31.66
CA SER A 552 2.96 16.31 31.52
C SER A 552 1.46 16.06 31.26
N VAL A 553 1.15 15.19 30.30
CA VAL A 553 -0.26 14.77 30.06
C VAL A 553 -0.75 13.71 31.04
N ALA A 554 0.14 13.13 31.88
CA ALA A 554 -0.21 12.01 32.75
C ALA A 554 -1.39 12.29 33.71
N PRO A 555 -1.46 13.44 34.43
CA PRO A 555 -2.59 13.71 35.31
C PRO A 555 -3.93 13.79 34.58
N GLY A 556 -3.98 14.46 33.42
CA GLY A 556 -5.20 14.57 32.63
C GLY A 556 -5.68 13.21 32.11
N ARG A 557 -4.76 12.39 31.59
CA ARG A 557 -5.06 11.03 31.12
C ARG A 557 -5.54 10.12 32.26
N TYR A 558 -4.93 10.21 33.44
CA TYR A 558 -5.35 9.44 34.60
C TYR A 558 -6.74 9.85 35.10
N ASN A 559 -7.03 11.15 35.17
CA ASN A 559 -8.36 11.63 35.52
C ASN A 559 -9.43 11.19 34.51
N HIS A 560 -9.09 11.15 33.22
CA HIS A 560 -9.97 10.55 32.21
C HIS A 560 -10.28 9.09 32.53
N LEU A 561 -9.26 8.27 32.83
CA LEU A 561 -9.47 6.86 33.17
C LEU A 561 -10.31 6.67 34.43
N LYS A 562 -10.18 7.53 35.44
CA LYS A 562 -11.03 7.53 36.65
C LYS A 562 -12.50 7.83 36.36
N THR A 563 -12.78 8.67 35.36
CA THR A 563 -14.16 9.00 34.98
C THR A 563 -14.80 7.83 34.21
N GLU A 564 -14.00 7.07 33.49
CA GLU A 564 -14.45 5.97 32.64
C GLU A 564 -14.60 4.62 33.37
N LEU A 565 -13.89 4.40 34.48
CA LEU A 565 -13.76 3.12 35.21
C LEU A 565 -13.87 3.32 36.71
#